data_AF-A0AA43IPV5-F1
#
_entry.id   AF-A0AA43IPV5-F1
#
_cell.length_a   1.000
_cell.length_b   1.000
_cell.length_c   1.000
_cell.angle_alpha   90.00
_cell.angle_beta   90.00
_cell.angle_gamma   90.00
#
_symmetry.space_group_name_H-M   'P 1'
#
loop_
_entity.id
_entity.type
_entity.pdbx_description
1 polymer ?
#
loop_
_entity_poly.entity_id
_entity_poly.type
_entity_poly.pdbx_seq_one_letter_code
_entity_poly.pdbx_strand_id
1 'polypeptide(L)'
;MGTAAEQRIALGSIVVDRSEAGARKLGDEYLGEIGRATRGLVSARATREGVELRLARRITLFDFDSPALTAGGDRTACRFEIRGGLLVARPGGSLTITQHTRPTNELIVAVEDYAPRLDPGLGRRGVGGFLYAQLQERAHAAVGRRYLERMTRGRS
;
A
#
# COMPACT_ATOMS: atom_id res chain seq x y z
N MET A 1 20.77 4.27 -5.49
CA MET A 1 19.74 3.65 -6.36
C MET A 1 18.55 3.35 -5.46
N GLY A 2 17.37 3.94 -5.70
CA GLY A 2 16.19 3.69 -4.86
C GLY A 2 15.71 2.25 -5.03
N THR A 3 15.07 1.69 -4.00
CA THR A 3 14.46 0.36 -4.10
C THR A 3 13.12 0.49 -4.80
N ALA A 4 12.97 -0.14 -5.97
CA ALA A 4 11.68 -0.33 -6.61
C ALA A 4 11.17 -1.74 -6.28
N ALA A 5 10.05 -1.83 -5.57
CA ALA A 5 9.34 -3.07 -5.31
C ALA A 5 7.95 -2.96 -5.95
N GLU A 6 7.69 -3.79 -6.96
CA GLU A 6 6.41 -3.84 -7.65
C GLU A 6 5.79 -5.22 -7.46
N GLN A 7 4.50 -5.24 -7.17
CA GLN A 7 3.71 -6.45 -7.08
C GLN A 7 2.48 -6.34 -7.97
N ARG A 8 2.28 -7.35 -8.81
CA ARG A 8 1.04 -7.54 -9.59
C ARG A 8 0.18 -8.64 -8.98
N ILE A 9 -1.13 -8.44 -8.97
CA ILE A 9 -2.12 -9.38 -8.43
C ILE A 9 -3.29 -9.43 -9.41
N ALA A 10 -3.50 -10.58 -10.06
CA ALA A 10 -4.65 -10.77 -10.93
C ALA A 10 -5.96 -10.65 -10.13
N LEU A 11 -6.94 -9.96 -10.70
CA LEU A 11 -8.26 -9.75 -10.13
C LEU A 11 -9.32 -10.47 -10.97
N GLY A 12 -10.31 -11.07 -10.30
CA GLY A 12 -11.45 -11.70 -10.98
C GLY A 12 -12.50 -10.68 -11.43
N SER A 13 -12.52 -9.52 -10.79
CA SER A 13 -13.42 -8.40 -11.07
C SER A 13 -12.79 -7.10 -10.55
N ILE A 14 -13.32 -5.97 -10.99
CA ILE A 14 -12.91 -4.67 -10.47
C ILE A 14 -13.25 -4.55 -8.97
N VAL A 15 -12.29 -4.02 -8.21
CA VAL A 15 -12.36 -3.89 -6.75
C VAL A 15 -13.05 -2.57 -6.36
N VAL A 16 -12.84 -1.55 -7.18
CA VAL A 16 -13.46 -0.22 -7.06
C VAL A 16 -13.93 0.27 -8.43
N ASP A 17 -14.84 1.25 -8.39
CA ASP A 17 -15.27 1.98 -9.58
C ASP A 17 -14.14 2.81 -10.17
N ARG A 18 -14.22 3.09 -11.47
CA ARG A 18 -13.25 3.91 -12.20
C ARG A 18 -13.49 5.40 -11.99
N SER A 19 -13.30 5.85 -10.76
CA SER A 19 -13.49 7.23 -10.32
C SER A 19 -12.43 7.63 -9.29
N GLU A 20 -12.27 8.92 -9.03
CA GLU A 20 -11.38 9.39 -7.96
C GLU A 20 -11.82 8.87 -6.58
N ALA A 21 -13.14 8.79 -6.33
CA ALA A 21 -13.67 8.16 -5.13
C ALA A 21 -13.26 6.67 -5.05
N GLY A 22 -13.28 5.96 -6.17
CA GLY A 22 -12.77 4.59 -6.27
C GLY A 22 -11.27 4.49 -6.01
N ALA A 23 -10.47 5.39 -6.60
CA ALA A 23 -9.04 5.50 -6.33
C ALA A 23 -8.75 5.72 -4.84
N ARG A 24 -9.42 6.68 -4.19
CA ARG A 24 -9.26 6.91 -2.76
C ARG A 24 -9.59 5.66 -1.95
N LYS A 25 -10.70 5.00 -2.29
CA LYS A 25 -11.11 3.74 -1.66
C LYS A 25 -10.05 2.64 -1.82
N LEU A 26 -9.33 2.55 -2.95
CA LEU A 26 -8.20 1.61 -3.09
C LEU A 26 -7.11 1.88 -2.06
N GLY A 27 -6.69 3.14 -1.92
CA GLY A 27 -5.68 3.53 -0.93
C GLY A 27 -6.12 3.21 0.49
N ASP A 28 -7.32 3.64 0.87
CA ASP A 28 -7.88 3.41 2.21
C ASP A 28 -8.03 1.92 2.51
N GLU A 29 -8.49 1.13 1.54
CA GLU A 29 -8.62 -0.32 1.68
C GLU A 29 -7.26 -0.97 1.90
N TYR A 30 -6.24 -0.61 1.10
CA TYR A 30 -4.90 -1.15 1.24
C TYR A 30 -4.28 -0.84 2.60
N LEU A 31 -4.34 0.43 3.04
CA LEU A 31 -3.85 0.85 4.35
C LEU A 31 -4.62 0.20 5.50
N GLY A 32 -5.94 0.01 5.33
CA GLY A 32 -6.77 -0.74 6.27
C GLY A 32 -6.39 -2.21 6.37
N GLU A 33 -6.05 -2.86 5.24
CA GLU A 33 -5.57 -4.25 5.24
C GLU A 33 -4.23 -4.41 5.97
N ILE A 34 -3.31 -3.45 5.85
CA ILE A 34 -2.08 -3.42 6.65
C ILE A 34 -2.43 -3.50 8.14
N GLY A 35 -3.45 -2.74 8.57
CA GLY A 35 -3.93 -2.80 9.93
C GLY A 35 -4.48 -4.17 10.33
N ARG A 36 -5.35 -4.77 9.52
CA ARG A 36 -5.90 -6.11 9.81
C ARG A 36 -4.82 -7.19 9.85
N ALA A 37 -3.89 -7.15 8.90
CA ALA A 37 -2.82 -8.14 8.76
C ALA A 37 -1.77 -8.06 9.87
N THR A 38 -1.62 -6.88 10.48
CA THR A 38 -0.79 -6.66 11.68
C THR A 38 -1.60 -6.74 12.98
N ARG A 39 -2.86 -7.22 12.93
CA ARG A 39 -3.78 -7.31 14.08
C ARG A 39 -3.94 -5.98 14.82
N GLY A 40 -3.92 -4.88 14.08
CA GLY A 40 -4.04 -3.51 14.58
C GLY A 40 -2.75 -2.93 15.15
N LEU A 41 -1.63 -3.66 15.09
CA LEU A 41 -0.34 -3.16 15.56
C LEU A 41 0.16 -2.01 14.68
N VAL A 42 -0.07 -2.07 13.37
CA VAL A 42 0.11 -0.94 12.47
C VAL A 42 -1.26 -0.37 12.15
N SER A 43 -1.40 0.95 12.10
CA SER A 43 -2.67 1.58 11.75
C SER A 43 -2.44 2.86 10.96
N ALA A 44 -3.26 3.08 9.94
CA ALA A 44 -3.32 4.36 9.25
C ALA A 44 -4.07 5.40 10.08
N ARG A 45 -3.58 6.64 10.05
CA ARG A 45 -4.21 7.80 10.65
C ARG A 45 -4.20 8.93 9.63
N ALA A 46 -5.38 9.41 9.25
CA ALA A 46 -5.50 10.64 8.47
C ALA A 46 -5.06 11.85 9.31
N THR A 47 -4.35 12.78 8.68
CA THR A 47 -3.93 14.06 9.24
C THR A 47 -4.38 15.19 8.32
N ARG A 48 -4.08 16.44 8.66
CA ARG A 48 -4.35 17.59 7.75
C ARG A 48 -3.45 17.58 6.52
N GLU A 49 -2.28 16.96 6.62
CA GLU A 49 -1.24 16.98 5.59
C GLU A 49 -1.25 15.71 4.74
N GLY A 50 -1.87 14.63 5.22
CA GLY A 50 -1.94 13.36 4.49
C GLY A 50 -2.29 12.20 5.40
N VAL A 51 -1.47 11.15 5.37
CA VAL A 51 -1.73 9.92 6.12
C VAL A 51 -0.45 9.41 6.79
N GLU A 52 -0.55 9.04 8.07
CA GLU A 52 0.53 8.37 8.79
C GLU A 52 0.22 6.88 8.94
N LEU A 53 1.20 6.01 8.67
CA LEU A 53 1.20 4.64 9.16
C LEU A 53 1.94 4.57 10.49
N ARG A 54 1.23 4.22 11.56
CA ARG A 54 1.77 4.24 12.93
C ARG A 54 1.85 2.85 13.53
N LEU A 55 2.97 2.55 14.18
CA LEU A 55 3.16 1.39 15.03
C LEU A 55 2.62 1.66 16.44
N ALA A 56 1.79 0.75 16.94
CA ALA A 56 1.11 0.81 18.23
C ALA A 56 0.43 2.17 18.48
N ARG A 57 -0.05 2.81 17.40
CA ARG A 57 -0.65 4.17 17.40
C ARG A 57 0.26 5.29 17.95
N ARG A 58 1.56 5.04 18.12
CA ARG A 58 2.50 5.98 18.73
C ARG A 58 3.60 6.40 17.76
N ILE A 59 4.29 5.43 17.18
CA ILE A 59 5.49 5.67 16.37
C ILE A 59 5.09 5.76 14.90
N THR A 60 5.34 6.89 14.25
CA THR A 60 5.09 7.05 12.82
C THR A 60 6.17 6.30 12.02
N LEU A 61 5.78 5.20 11.37
CA LEU A 61 6.65 4.38 10.53
C LEU A 61 6.86 5.03 9.16
N PHE A 62 5.75 5.45 8.54
CA PHE A 62 5.70 6.23 7.32
C PHE A 62 4.76 7.42 7.51
N ASP A 63 5.19 8.55 7.00
CA ASP A 63 4.40 9.76 6.85
C ASP A 63 4.24 10.02 5.36
N PHE A 64 3.00 10.06 4.91
CA PHE A 64 2.63 10.28 3.52
C PHE A 64 1.95 11.63 3.34
N ASP A 65 2.14 12.22 2.15
CA ASP A 65 1.34 13.35 1.72
C ASP A 65 -0.11 12.93 1.43
N SER A 66 -0.96 13.92 1.19
CA SER A 66 -2.32 13.72 0.70
C SER A 66 -2.30 12.89 -0.59
N PRO A 67 -3.20 11.90 -0.71
CA PRO A 67 -3.16 10.99 -1.84
C PRO A 67 -3.44 11.73 -3.15
N ALA A 68 -2.56 11.55 -4.13
CA ALA A 68 -2.82 11.88 -5.51
C ALA A 68 -3.69 10.78 -6.12
N LEU A 69 -4.83 11.18 -6.68
CA LEU A 69 -5.81 10.27 -7.24
C LEU A 69 -5.78 10.34 -8.76
N THR A 70 -5.89 9.19 -9.40
CA THR A 70 -5.99 9.12 -10.85
C THR A 70 -7.08 8.14 -11.23
N ALA A 71 -8.02 8.57 -12.06
CA ALA A 71 -9.03 7.69 -12.63
C ALA A 71 -9.21 8.06 -14.11
N GLY A 72 -8.97 7.10 -15.00
CA GLY A 72 -9.09 7.33 -16.44
C GLY A 72 -8.87 6.07 -17.25
N GLY A 73 -9.65 5.90 -18.32
CA GLY A 73 -9.58 4.75 -19.20
C GLY A 73 -9.81 3.43 -18.48
N ASP A 74 -8.76 2.61 -18.42
CA ASP A 74 -8.70 1.31 -17.77
C ASP A 74 -7.91 1.33 -16.45
N ARG A 75 -7.51 2.51 -15.96
CA ARG A 75 -6.67 2.68 -14.78
C ARG A 75 -7.38 3.46 -13.68
N THR A 76 -7.22 3.00 -12.44
CA THR A 76 -7.65 3.72 -11.24
C THR A 76 -6.55 3.57 -10.19
N ALA A 77 -5.94 4.67 -9.76
CA ALA A 77 -4.74 4.65 -8.93
C ALA A 77 -4.80 5.65 -7.78
N CYS A 78 -4.27 5.24 -6.64
CA CYS A 78 -4.02 6.08 -5.47
C CYS A 78 -2.52 6.07 -5.20
N ARG A 79 -1.91 7.26 -5.17
CA ARG A 79 -0.49 7.44 -4.93
C ARG A 79 -0.27 8.26 -3.67
N PHE A 80 0.61 7.77 -2.81
CA PHE A 80 1.04 8.42 -1.58
C PHE A 80 2.53 8.75 -1.70
N GLU A 81 2.87 10.04 -1.74
CA GLU A 81 4.27 10.49 -1.66
C GLU A 81 4.80 10.30 -0.24
N ILE A 82 6.00 9.75 -0.10
CA ILE A 82 6.62 9.48 1.20
C ILE A 82 7.35 10.74 1.68
N ARG A 83 6.82 11.38 2.72
CA ARG A 83 7.42 12.57 3.34
C ARG A 83 8.44 12.21 4.40
N GLY A 84 8.32 11.05 5.03
CA GLY A 84 9.25 10.64 6.08
C GLY A 84 8.73 9.50 6.95
N GLY A 85 9.17 9.50 8.21
CA GLY A 85 8.85 8.47 9.19
C GLY A 85 10.07 7.69 9.66
N LEU A 86 9.89 6.84 10.67
CA LEU A 86 11.00 6.08 11.28
C LEU A 86 11.72 5.16 10.28
N LEU A 87 11.01 4.67 9.25
CA LEU A 87 11.57 3.73 8.27
C LEU A 87 12.20 4.43 7.05
N VAL A 88 12.14 5.75 6.98
CA VAL A 88 12.52 6.54 5.79
C VAL A 88 13.77 7.38 6.09
N ALA A 89 14.83 7.18 5.31
CA ALA A 89 16.13 7.83 5.55
C ALA A 89 16.10 9.30 5.15
N ARG A 90 15.42 9.58 4.04
CA ARG A 90 15.19 10.91 3.50
C ARG A 90 13.81 10.94 2.84
N PRO A 91 13.09 12.07 2.88
CA PRO A 91 11.86 12.25 2.12
C PRO A 91 12.07 11.89 0.64
N GLY A 92 11.02 11.33 0.02
CA GLY A 92 11.02 10.93 -1.38
C GLY A 92 10.62 9.47 -1.60
N GLY A 93 10.25 9.19 -2.85
CA GLY A 93 9.63 7.95 -3.23
C GLY A 93 8.13 7.94 -2.95
N SER A 94 7.46 6.88 -3.39
CA SER A 94 6.02 6.79 -3.31
C SER A 94 5.52 5.37 -3.10
N LEU A 95 4.31 5.26 -2.55
CA LEU A 95 3.50 4.05 -2.57
C LEU A 95 2.33 4.28 -3.53
N THR A 96 2.23 3.49 -4.58
CA THR A 96 1.15 3.56 -5.56
C THR A 96 0.36 2.25 -5.59
N ILE A 97 -0.96 2.36 -5.42
CA ILE A 97 -1.90 1.25 -5.59
C ILE A 97 -2.70 1.54 -6.85
N THR A 98 -2.58 0.68 -7.85
CA THR A 98 -3.25 0.82 -9.14
C THR A 98 -4.14 -0.39 -9.39
N GLN A 99 -5.36 -0.15 -9.85
CA GLN A 99 -6.21 -1.15 -10.49
C GLN A 99 -6.18 -0.91 -12.00
N HIS A 100 -5.84 -1.95 -12.76
CA HIS A 100 -6.06 -2.00 -14.20
C HIS A 100 -7.24 -2.90 -14.51
N THR A 101 -7.99 -2.57 -15.57
CA THR A 101 -9.13 -3.35 -16.04
C THR A 101 -8.92 -3.95 -17.43
N ARG A 102 -7.77 -3.68 -18.06
CA ARG A 102 -7.35 -4.23 -19.35
C ARG A 102 -5.84 -4.45 -19.36
N PRO A 103 -5.32 -5.49 -20.05
CA PRO A 103 -6.07 -6.53 -20.78
C PRO A 103 -6.80 -7.50 -19.84
N THR A 104 -6.39 -7.59 -18.58
CA THR A 104 -7.09 -8.33 -17.52
C THR A 104 -7.26 -7.43 -16.30
N ASN A 105 -8.19 -7.76 -15.42
CA ASN A 105 -8.30 -7.02 -14.17
C ASN A 105 -7.09 -7.37 -13.31
N GLU A 106 -6.35 -6.38 -12.82
CA GLU A 106 -5.21 -6.58 -11.93
C GLU A 106 -5.08 -5.43 -10.93
N LEU A 107 -4.49 -5.73 -9.78
CA LEU A 107 -4.03 -4.76 -8.81
C LEU A 107 -2.50 -4.74 -8.82
N ILE A 108 -1.92 -3.57 -9.01
CA ILE A 108 -0.49 -3.33 -8.92
C ILE A 108 -0.22 -2.48 -7.69
N VAL A 109 0.65 -2.96 -6.81
CA VAL A 109 1.17 -2.18 -5.70
C VAL A 109 2.64 -1.94 -5.94
N ALA A 110 3.02 -0.69 -6.10
CA ALA A 110 4.40 -0.29 -6.37
C ALA A 110 4.90 0.62 -5.25
N VAL A 111 6.12 0.36 -4.79
CA VAL A 111 6.90 1.28 -3.97
C VAL A 111 8.13 1.67 -4.76
N GLU A 112 8.29 2.95 -5.05
CA GLU A 112 9.32 3.47 -5.95
C GLU A 112 10.17 4.53 -5.24
N ASP A 113 11.45 4.60 -5.61
CA ASP A 113 12.40 5.67 -5.24
C ASP A 113 12.54 6.00 -3.74
N TYR A 114 12.02 5.14 -2.87
CA TYR A 114 12.12 5.33 -1.43
C TYR A 114 13.51 4.95 -0.94
N ALA A 115 14.00 5.71 0.04
CA ALA A 115 15.28 5.45 0.70
C ALA A 115 15.02 4.83 2.09
N PRO A 116 15.12 3.51 2.26
CA PRO A 116 14.98 2.89 3.57
C PRO A 116 16.06 3.37 4.54
N ARG A 117 15.68 3.66 5.80
CA ARG A 117 16.67 3.72 6.90
C ARG A 117 17.30 2.36 7.18
N LEU A 118 16.61 1.28 6.81
CA LEU A 118 16.98 -0.08 7.12
C LEU A 118 17.05 -0.86 5.82
N ASP A 119 18.24 -0.88 5.22
CA ASP A 119 18.52 -1.64 4.02
C ASP A 119 18.36 -3.15 4.33
N PRO A 120 17.57 -3.92 3.55
CA PRO A 120 17.48 -5.37 3.68
C PRO A 120 18.85 -6.07 3.65
N GLY A 121 19.85 -5.50 2.96
CA GLY A 121 21.22 -6.02 2.89
C GLY A 121 22.03 -5.89 4.18
N LEU A 122 21.71 -4.90 5.02
CA LEU A 122 22.31 -4.68 6.35
C LEU A 122 21.40 -5.14 7.50
N GLY A 123 20.11 -5.38 7.23
CA GLY A 123 19.06 -5.25 8.22
C GLY A 123 18.09 -6.42 8.38
N ARG A 124 18.36 -7.63 7.86
CA ARG A 124 17.58 -8.84 8.22
C ARG A 124 17.55 -9.14 9.73
N ARG A 125 18.37 -8.45 10.53
CA ARG A 125 18.45 -8.56 12.00
C ARG A 125 17.87 -7.36 12.77
N GLY A 126 17.35 -6.32 12.10
CA GLY A 126 16.76 -5.13 12.74
C GLY A 126 15.24 -5.13 12.74
N VAL A 127 14.62 -4.59 13.80
CA VAL A 127 13.15 -4.55 13.97
C VAL A 127 12.44 -3.94 12.75
N GLY A 128 12.96 -2.86 12.16
CA GLY A 128 12.28 -2.21 11.03
C GLY A 128 12.47 -2.87 9.66
N GLY A 129 13.55 -3.64 9.44
CA GLY A 129 13.70 -4.46 8.23
C GLY A 129 12.77 -5.68 8.26
N PHE A 130 12.60 -6.28 9.44
CA PHE A 130 11.57 -7.29 9.71
C PHE A 130 10.16 -6.72 9.54
N LEU A 131 9.88 -5.52 10.06
CA LEU A 131 8.58 -4.86 9.88
C LEU A 131 8.28 -4.56 8.41
N TYR A 132 9.27 -4.11 7.62
CA TYR A 132 9.10 -3.88 6.18
C TYR A 132 8.80 -5.18 5.43
N ALA A 133 9.60 -6.24 5.65
CA ALA A 133 9.37 -7.55 5.04
C ALA A 133 8.02 -8.14 5.46
N GLN A 134 7.61 -8.00 6.72
CA GLN A 134 6.30 -8.42 7.18
C GLN A 134 5.16 -7.58 6.61
N LEU A 135 5.32 -6.26 6.48
CA LEU A 135 4.32 -5.40 5.84
C LEU A 135 4.13 -5.83 4.39
N GLN A 136 5.23 -6.09 3.69
CA GLN A 136 5.24 -6.51 2.30
C GLN A 136 4.60 -7.90 2.13
N GLU A 137 5.12 -8.94 2.80
CA GLU A 137 4.57 -10.31 2.74
C GLU A 137 3.10 -10.38 3.16
N ARG A 138 2.68 -9.61 4.17
CA ARG A 138 1.30 -9.68 4.67
C ARG A 138 0.34 -8.78 3.91
N ALA A 139 0.79 -7.66 3.36
CA ALA A 139 0.01 -6.94 2.36
C ALA A 139 -0.24 -7.84 1.14
N HIS A 140 0.75 -8.64 0.71
CA HIS A 140 0.56 -9.63 -0.35
C HIS A 140 -0.51 -10.67 0.02
N ALA A 141 -0.45 -11.23 1.23
CA ALA A 141 -1.45 -12.20 1.70
C ALA A 141 -2.86 -11.59 1.84
N ALA A 142 -2.97 -10.36 2.35
CA ALA A 142 -4.26 -9.71 2.58
C ALA A 142 -4.96 -9.31 1.28
N VAL A 143 -4.23 -8.77 0.30
CA VAL A 143 -4.79 -8.46 -1.02
C VAL A 143 -5.18 -9.74 -1.78
N GLY A 144 -4.34 -10.78 -1.73
CA GLY A 144 -4.66 -12.10 -2.28
C GLY A 144 -5.90 -12.74 -1.62
N ARG A 145 -6.08 -12.56 -0.31
CA ARG A 145 -7.28 -13.02 0.42
C ARG A 145 -8.54 -12.26 -0.01
N ARG A 146 -8.45 -10.94 -0.17
CA ARG A 146 -9.58 -10.11 -0.63
C ARG A 146 -10.03 -10.46 -2.05
N TYR A 147 -9.09 -10.88 -2.91
CA TYR A 147 -9.39 -11.47 -4.21
C TYR A 147 -10.23 -12.76 -4.08
N LEU A 148 -9.79 -13.71 -3.23
CA LEU A 148 -10.55 -14.94 -2.98
C LEU A 148 -11.96 -14.63 -2.44
N GLU A 149 -12.07 -13.74 -1.47
CA GLU A 149 -13.35 -13.38 -0.84
C GLU A 149 -14.34 -12.69 -1.79
N ARG A 150 -13.85 -11.97 -2.81
CA ARG A 150 -14.70 -11.36 -3.85
C ARG A 150 -15.13 -12.36 -4.92
N MET A 151 -14.27 -13.31 -5.29
CA MET A 151 -14.66 -14.39 -6.20
C MET A 151 -15.73 -15.30 -5.60
N THR A 152 -15.64 -15.61 -4.30
CA THR A 152 -16.66 -16.40 -3.63
C THR A 152 -17.99 -15.66 -3.47
N ARG A 153 -17.96 -14.32 -3.34
CA ARG A 153 -19.18 -13.49 -3.26
C ARG A 153 -19.85 -13.22 -4.61
N GLY A 154 -19.13 -13.36 -5.73
CA GLY A 154 -19.67 -13.21 -7.08
C GLY A 154 -20.25 -14.50 -7.70
N ARG A 155 -20.34 -15.59 -6.93
CA ARG A 155 -20.87 -16.91 -7.34
C ARG A 155 -22.14 -17.31 -6.57
N SER A 156 -22.91 -16.36 -6.05
CA SER A 156 -24.21 -16.62 -5.43
C SER A 156 -25.33 -15.90 -6.17
#